data_AF-A0A2V6LW67-F1
#
_entry.id   AF-A0A2V6LW67-F1
#
_cell.length_a   1.000
_cell.length_b   1.000
_cell.length_c   1.000
_cell.angle_alpha   90.00
_cell.angle_beta   90.00
_cell.angle_gamma   90.00
#
_symmetry.space_group_name_H-M   'P 1'
#
loop_
_entity.id
_entity.type
_entity.pdbx_description
1 polymer ?
#
loop_
_entity_poly.entity_id
_entity_poly.type
_entity_poly.pdbx_seq_one_letter_code
_entity_poly.pdbx_strand_id
1 'polypeptide(L)'
;MKVGREDVAAKLRAYLRHELPLAELVDWAERAMYDGEFDDDHFDAIRCAVAKLGLADVKMFGLTLEDCEALLKRLGYSMRVDVVSV
;
A
#
# COMPACT_ATOMS: atom_id res chain seq x y z
N MET A 1 5.58 -4.01 15.18
CA MET A 1 6.03 -2.94 14.25
C MET A 1 4.95 -1.88 14.21
N LYS A 2 5.23 -0.59 14.46
CA LYS A 2 4.18 0.42 14.31
C LYS A 2 3.96 0.72 12.82
N VAL A 3 2.71 0.68 12.36
CA VAL A 3 2.34 0.91 10.96
C VAL A 3 1.38 2.09 10.89
N GLY A 4 1.89 3.21 10.37
CA GLY A 4 1.13 4.42 10.11
C GLY A 4 0.61 4.49 8.67
N ARG A 5 -0.23 5.50 8.41
CA ARG A 5 -0.71 5.81 7.06
C ARG A 5 0.43 6.22 6.12
N GLU A 6 1.47 6.84 6.66
CA GLU A 6 2.70 7.22 5.98
C GLU A 6 3.52 6.01 5.51
N ASP A 7 3.56 4.92 6.29
CA ASP A 7 4.28 3.71 5.92
C ASP A 7 3.62 3.04 4.71
N VAL A 8 2.29 2.90 4.76
CA VAL A 8 1.50 2.37 3.63
C VAL A 8 1.69 3.24 2.39
N ALA A 9 1.62 4.56 2.52
CA ALA A 9 1.83 5.48 1.41
C ALA A 9 3.25 5.40 0.84
N ALA A 10 4.27 5.26 1.69
CA ALA A 10 5.66 5.11 1.27
C ALA A 10 5.88 3.81 0.48
N LYS A 11 5.28 2.70 0.93
CA LYS A 11 5.35 1.40 0.24
C LYS A 11 4.65 1.42 -1.11
N LEU A 12 3.44 2.00 -1.18
CA LEU A 12 2.74 2.21 -2.44
C LEU A 12 3.54 3.10 -3.40
N ARG A 13 4.16 4.17 -2.91
CA ARG A 13 5.02 5.05 -3.73
C ARG A 13 6.21 4.29 -4.31
N ALA A 14 6.91 3.50 -3.50
CA ALA A 14 8.06 2.71 -3.94
C ALA A 14 7.65 1.66 -4.99
N TYR A 15 6.49 1.02 -4.79
CA TYR A 15 5.93 0.08 -5.76
C TYR A 15 5.60 0.75 -7.10
N LEU A 16 4.90 1.88 -7.08
CA LEU A 16 4.53 2.64 -8.28
C LEU A 16 5.74 3.20 -9.04
N ARG A 17 6.86 3.43 -8.36
CA ARG A 17 8.14 3.85 -8.97
C ARG A 17 9.01 2.68 -9.42
N HIS A 18 8.53 1.44 -9.29
CA HIS A 18 9.31 0.22 -9.52
C HIS A 18 10.60 0.13 -8.67
N GLU A 19 10.64 0.85 -7.54
CA GLU A 19 11.72 0.77 -6.54
C GLU A 19 11.49 -0.42 -5.58
N LEU A 20 10.25 -0.92 -5.51
CA LEU A 20 9.84 -2.06 -4.68
C LEU A 20 9.07 -3.08 -5.53
N PRO A 21 9.54 -4.33 -5.64
CA PRO A 21 8.79 -5.39 -6.32
C PRO A 21 7.45 -5.70 -5.65
N LEU A 22 6.47 -6.17 -6.43
CA LEU A 22 5.14 -6.54 -5.90
C LEU A 22 5.25 -7.59 -4.78
N ALA A 23 6.11 -8.60 -4.95
CA ALA A 23 6.30 -9.65 -3.94
C ALA A 23 6.80 -9.07 -2.60
N GLU A 24 7.72 -8.12 -2.63
CA GLU A 24 8.22 -7.47 -1.40
C GLU A 24 7.18 -6.56 -0.75
N LEU A 25 6.28 -5.96 -1.56
CA LEU A 25 5.13 -5.21 -1.05
C LEU A 25 4.13 -6.13 -0.33
N VAL A 26 3.84 -7.29 -0.92
CA VAL A 26 2.94 -8.32 -0.34
C VAL A 26 3.55 -8.87 0.94
N ASP A 27 4.81 -9.31 0.92
CA ASP A 27 5.53 -9.81 2.10
C ASP A 27 5.53 -8.78 3.25
N TRP A 28 5.73 -7.50 2.93
CA TRP A 28 5.65 -6.43 3.93
C TRP A 28 4.24 -6.32 4.52
N ALA A 29 3.21 -6.38 3.67
CA ALA A 29 1.82 -6.26 4.09
C ALA A 29 1.39 -7.46 4.95
N GLU A 30 1.79 -8.68 4.62
CA GLU A 30 1.54 -9.87 5.43
C GLU A 30 2.19 -9.75 6.81
N ARG A 31 3.46 -9.34 6.88
CA ARG A 31 4.16 -9.11 8.16
C ARG A 31 3.52 -7.98 8.97
N ALA A 32 3.08 -6.90 8.31
CA ALA A 32 2.33 -5.82 8.94
C ALA A 32 0.97 -6.29 9.47
N MET A 33 0.33 -7.25 8.82
CA MET A 33 -0.93 -7.81 9.30
C MET A 33 -0.74 -8.76 10.49
N TYR A 34 0.39 -9.47 10.55
CA TYR A 34 0.69 -10.45 11.59
C TYR A 34 1.25 -9.82 12.88
N ASP A 35 2.25 -8.94 12.75
CA ASP A 35 3.01 -8.35 13.87
C ASP A 35 2.90 -6.81 13.95
N GLY A 36 2.01 -6.21 13.16
CA GLY A 36 1.83 -4.77 13.10
C GLY A 36 0.90 -4.23 14.18
N GLU A 37 1.31 -3.14 14.80
CA GLU A 37 0.46 -2.26 15.61
C GLU A 37 0.06 -1.09 14.71
N PHE A 38 -1.21 -1.04 14.32
CA PHE A 38 -1.74 0.02 13.47
C PHE A 38 -2.06 1.27 14.30
N ASP A 39 -1.87 2.44 13.70
CA ASP A 39 -2.17 3.70 14.37
C ASP A 39 -3.67 3.90 14.57
N ASP A 40 -4.10 4.27 15.78
CA ASP A 40 -5.51 4.30 16.19
C ASP A 40 -6.35 5.30 15.39
N ASP A 41 -5.78 6.47 15.05
CA ASP A 41 -6.47 7.55 14.36
C ASP A 41 -6.97 7.15 12.95
N HIS A 42 -6.34 6.16 12.31
CA HIS A 42 -6.68 5.69 10.96
C HIS A 42 -6.71 4.15 10.88
N PHE A 43 -6.94 3.49 12.02
CA PHE A 43 -6.80 2.03 12.17
C PHE A 43 -7.49 1.26 11.05
N ASP A 44 -8.78 1.52 10.81
CA ASP A 44 -9.56 0.81 9.81
C ASP A 44 -9.06 1.05 8.37
N ALA A 45 -8.63 2.28 8.07
CA ALA A 45 -8.12 2.62 6.75
C ALA A 45 -6.77 1.94 6.49
N ILE A 46 -5.88 1.96 7.49
CA ILE A 46 -4.54 1.34 7.42
C ILE A 46 -4.68 -0.18 7.33
N ARG A 47 -5.44 -0.80 8.25
CA ARG A 47 -5.67 -2.25 8.27
C ARG A 47 -6.30 -2.73 6.97
N CYS A 48 -7.29 -2.03 6.44
CA CYS A 48 -7.94 -2.39 5.18
C CYS A 48 -6.96 -2.29 3.99
N ALA A 49 -6.12 -1.26 3.97
CA ALA A 49 -5.09 -1.11 2.94
C ALA A 49 -4.06 -2.24 3.00
N VAL A 50 -3.55 -2.54 4.19
CA VAL A 50 -2.58 -3.63 4.42
C VAL A 50 -3.16 -4.98 4.05
N ALA A 51 -4.41 -5.27 4.43
CA ALA A 51 -5.08 -6.52 4.04
C ALA A 51 -5.23 -6.66 2.52
N LYS A 52 -5.54 -5.57 1.81
CA LYS A 52 -5.63 -5.59 0.34
C LYS A 52 -4.27 -5.81 -0.32
N LEU A 53 -3.23 -5.16 0.21
CA LEU A 53 -1.86 -5.32 -0.28
C LEU A 53 -1.31 -6.74 -0.06
N GLY A 54 -1.66 -7.38 1.06
CA GLY A 54 -1.26 -8.76 1.37
C GLY A 54 -1.91 -9.84 0.49
N LEU A 55 -2.86 -9.46 -0.37
CA LEU A 55 -3.49 -10.38 -1.34
C LEU A 55 -3.15 -10.01 -2.79
N ALA A 56 -2.32 -8.99 -3.00
CA ALA A 56 -2.12 -8.37 -4.30
C ALA A 56 -1.37 -9.24 -5.33
N ASP A 57 -0.68 -10.28 -4.88
CA ASP A 57 0.03 -11.26 -5.71
C ASP A 57 -0.92 -12.33 -6.28
N VAL A 58 -2.11 -12.48 -5.70
CA VAL A 58 -3.15 -13.37 -6.21
C VAL A 58 -3.75 -12.77 -7.47
N LYS A 59 -3.72 -13.52 -8.58
CA LYS A 59 -4.21 -13.07 -9.90
C LYS A 59 -5.59 -12.40 -9.91
N MET A 60 -6.48 -12.78 -9.01
CA MET A 60 -7.85 -12.25 -8.89
C MET A 60 -7.92 -10.93 -8.11
N PHE A 61 -6.87 -10.60 -7.35
CA PHE A 61 -6.78 -9.44 -6.46
C PHE A 61 -5.61 -8.52 -6.85
N GLY A 62 -5.20 -8.56 -8.12
CA GLY A 62 -4.11 -7.75 -8.64
C GLY A 62 -4.27 -6.27 -8.30
N LEU A 63 -3.15 -5.59 -8.08
CA LEU A 63 -3.12 -4.20 -7.66
C LEU A 63 -3.10 -3.26 -8.87
N THR A 64 -4.25 -2.68 -9.23
CA THR A 64 -4.29 -1.69 -10.32
C THR A 64 -3.85 -0.30 -9.86
N LEU A 65 -3.69 0.62 -10.82
CA LEU A 65 -3.42 2.03 -10.52
C LEU A 65 -4.58 2.68 -9.76
N GLU A 66 -5.82 2.39 -10.17
CA GLU A 66 -7.04 2.87 -9.52
C GLU A 66 -7.15 2.33 -8.09
N ASP A 67 -6.73 1.09 -7.85
CA ASP A 67 -6.67 0.53 -6.50
C ASP A 67 -5.66 1.28 -5.63
N CYS A 68 -4.47 1.58 -6.16
CA CYS A 68 -3.47 2.37 -5.46
C CYS A 68 -4.00 3.77 -5.12
N GLU A 69 -4.65 4.44 -6.07
CA GLU A 69 -5.24 5.76 -5.88
C GLU A 69 -6.35 5.73 -4.81
N ALA A 70 -7.25 4.74 -4.87
CA ALA A 70 -8.33 4.60 -3.91
C ALA A 70 -7.81 4.33 -2.48
N LEU A 71 -6.76 3.52 -2.35
CA LEU A 71 -6.10 3.28 -1.06
C LEU A 71 -5.45 4.55 -0.52
N LEU A 72 -4.67 5.27 -1.35
CA LEU A 72 -4.02 6.53 -0.96
C LEU A 72 -5.04 7.58 -0.53
N LYS A 73 -6.16 7.71 -1.26
CA LYS A 73 -7.24 8.64 -0.93
C LYS A 73 -7.86 8.36 0.43
N ARG A 74 -8.10 7.09 0.76
CA ARG A 74 -8.62 6.68 2.08
C ARG A 74 -7.64 6.97 3.22
N LEU A 75 -6.35 7.01 2.92
CA LEU A 75 -5.27 7.35 3.87
C LEU A 75 -5.00 8.87 3.95
N GLY A 76 -5.76 9.69 3.22
CA GLY A 76 -5.63 11.15 3.19
C GLY A 76 -4.56 11.66 2.22
N TYR A 77 -4.12 10.84 1.27
CA TYR A 77 -3.14 11.22 0.24
C TYR A 77 -3.79 11.37 -1.13
N SER A 78 -3.16 12.14 -2.00
CA SER A 78 -3.54 12.24 -3.41
C SER A 78 -2.38 11.75 -4.27
N MET A 79 -2.71 11.04 -5.33
CA MET A 79 -1.74 10.52 -6.28
C MET A 79 -1.62 11.46 -7.48
N ARG A 80 -0.38 11.74 -7.91
CA ARG A 80 -0.07 12.41 -9.18
C ARG A 80 0.83 11.50 -9.99
N VAL A 81 0.46 11.26 -11.24
CA VAL A 81 1.24 10.48 -12.20
C VAL A 81 1.75 11.45 -13.27
N ASP A 82 3.05 11.41 -13.50
CA ASP A 82 3.73 12.21 -14.52
C ASP A 82 4.41 11.26 -15.51
N VAL A 83 4.36 11.59 -16.80
CA VAL A 83 5.04 10.85 -17.87
C VAL A 83 6.22 11.69 -18.33
N VAL A 84 7.43 11.14 -18.25
CA VAL A 84 8.68 11.81 -18.64
C VAL A 84 9.29 11.11 -19.86
N SER A 85 10.02 11.85 -20.68
CA SER A 85 10.83 11.28 -21.76
C SER A 85 12.04 10.52 -21.20
N VAL A 86 12.41 9.42 -21.84
CA VAL A 86 13.62 8.63 -21.55
C VAL A 86 14.81 9.16 -22.33
#